data_AF-A0A917HKQ2-F1
#
_entry.id   AF-A0A917HKQ2-F1
#
_cell.length_a   1.000
_cell.length_b   1.000
_cell.length_c   1.000
_cell.angle_alpha   90.00
_cell.angle_beta   90.00
_cell.angle_gamma   90.00
#
_symmetry.space_group_name_H-M   'P 1'
#
loop_
_entity.id
_entity.type
_entity.pdbx_description
1 polymer ?
#
loop_
_entity_poly.entity_id
_entity_poly.type
_entity_poly.pdbx_seq_one_letter_code
_entity_poly.pdbx_strand_id
1 'polypeptide(L)' 'MRNILMTVMMLVVVILLFNNIITKDTTGTSSQITSQGEAANTKISQMLSSR' A
#
# COMPACT_ATOMS: atom_id res chain seq x y z
N MET A 1 -2.83 -17.88 -29.57
CA MET A 1 -1.54 -17.78 -28.87
C MET A 1 -1.13 -16.33 -28.56
N ARG A 2 -1.11 -15.39 -29.53
CA ARG A 2 -0.73 -13.98 -29.28
C ARG A 2 -1.54 -13.26 -28.19
N ASN A 3 -2.85 -13.52 -28.12
CA ASN A 3 -3.73 -12.87 -27.14
C ASN A 3 -3.52 -13.36 -25.70
N ILE A 4 -3.19 -14.65 -25.56
CA ILE A 4 -2.83 -15.26 -24.27
C ILE A 4 -1.46 -14.76 -23.80
N LEU A 5 -0.52 -14.55 -24.72
CA LEU A 5 0.80 -14.03 -24.39
C LEU A 5 0.72 -12.64 -23.74
N MET A 6 -0.08 -11.72 -24.31
CA MET A 6 -0.22 -10.37 -23.77
C MET A 6 -0.90 -10.33 -22.39
N THR A 7 -1.90 -11.18 -22.19
CA THR A 7 -2.62 -11.26 -20.90
C THR A 7 -1.70 -11.80 -19.80
N VAL A 8 -0.88 -12.82 -20.11
CA VAL A 8 0.12 -13.33 -19.16
C VAL A 8 1.18 -12.29 -18.85
N MET A 9 1.68 -11.56 -19.86
CA MET A 9 2.67 -10.49 -19.64
C MET A 9 2.11 -9.37 -18.76
N MET A 10 0.85 -8.97 -18.96
CA MET A 10 0.16 -8.00 -18.10
C MET A 10 0.04 -8.51 -16.65
N LEU A 11 -0.35 -9.77 -16.45
CA LEU A 11 -0.46 -10.39 -15.12
C LEU A 11 0.87 -10.38 -14.36
N VAL A 12 1.97 -10.73 -15.03
CA VAL A 12 3.31 -10.70 -14.43
C VAL A 12 3.69 -9.28 -14.00
N VAL A 13 3.47 -8.29 -14.84
CA VAL A 13 3.77 -6.88 -14.51
C VAL A 13 2.98 -6.42 -13.29
N VAL A 14 1.69 -6.73 -13.20
CA VAL A 14 0.85 -6.36 -12.04
C VAL A 14 1.37 -6.99 -10.75
N ILE A 15 1.75 -8.27 -10.78
CA ILE A 15 2.32 -8.97 -9.63
C ILE A 15 3.65 -8.32 -9.21
N LEU A 16 4.51 -7.95 -10.16
CA LEU A 16 5.77 -7.27 -9.87
C LEU A 16 5.53 -5.88 -9.26
N LEU A 17 4.58 -5.11 -9.77
CA LEU A 17 4.20 -3.82 -9.19
C LEU A 17 3.63 -3.97 -7.79
N PHE A 18 2.78 -4.97 -7.55
CA PHE A 18 2.22 -5.27 -6.22
C PHE A 18 3.33 -5.55 -5.20
N ASN A 19 4.31 -6.39 -5.55
CA ASN A 19 5.42 -6.70 -4.65
C ASN A 19 6.32 -5.48 -4.37
N ASN A 20 6.54 -4.62 -5.37
CA ASN A 20 7.41 -3.46 -5.20
C ASN A 20 6.75 -2.28 -4.49
N ILE A 21 5.43 -2.10 -4.66
CA ILE A 21 4.70 -0.93 -4.16
C ILE A 21 3.94 -1.27 -2.88
N ILE A 22 3.30 -2.44 -2.78
CA ILE A 22 2.42 -2.75 -1.64
C ILE A 22 3.19 -3.46 -0.54
N THR A 23 4.01 -4.47 -0.86
CA THR A 23 4.64 -5.35 0.14
C THR A 23 6.06 -4.94 0.53
N LYS A 24 6.57 -3.80 0.05
CA LYS A 24 7.92 -3.36 0.38
C LYS A 24 8.01 -3.02 1.87
N ASP A 25 8.85 -3.73 2.61
CA ASP A 25 8.86 -3.83 4.08
C ASP A 25 9.00 -2.52 4.89
N THR A 26 9.19 -1.36 4.25
CA THR A 26 9.38 -0.06 4.91
C THR A 26 8.89 1.16 4.14
N THR A 27 8.69 1.03 2.82
CA THR A 27 8.25 2.13 1.95
C THR A 27 7.02 1.77 1.15
N GLY A 28 6.48 0.57 1.37
CA GLY A 28 5.27 0.12 0.70
C GLY A 28 4.04 0.85 1.20
N THR A 29 2.99 0.85 0.38
CA THR A 29 1.70 1.47 0.66
C THR A 29 1.14 1.03 2.02
N SER A 30 1.33 -0.24 2.41
CA SER A 30 0.90 -0.72 3.72
C SER A 30 1.58 0.02 4.88
N SER A 31 2.89 0.26 4.78
CA SER A 31 3.65 0.97 5.81
C SER A 31 3.23 2.44 5.91
N GLN A 32 2.99 3.10 4.76
CA GLN A 32 2.49 4.46 4.74
C GLN A 32 1.08 4.59 5.34
N ILE A 33 0.19 3.64 5.05
CA ILE A 33 -1.16 3.62 5.64
C ILE A 33 -1.08 3.50 7.16
N THR A 34 -0.24 2.60 7.69
CA THR A 34 -0.05 2.44 9.13
C THR A 34 0.48 3.74 9.77
N SER A 35 1.56 4.31 9.22
CA SER A 35 2.15 5.55 9.75
C SER A 35 1.16 6.72 9.74
N GLN A 36 0.42 6.89 8.64
CA GLN A 36 -0.57 7.95 8.51
C GLN A 36 -1.77 7.74 9.46
N GLY A 37 -2.19 6.49 9.66
CA GLY A 37 -3.24 6.10 10.58
C GLY A 37 -2.86 6.32 12.05
N GLU A 38 -1.64 5.96 12.45
CA GLU A 38 -1.10 6.24 13.79
C GLU A 38 -1.06 7.74 14.07
N ALA A 39 -0.53 8.54 13.13
CA ALA A 39 -0.50 9.99 13.26
C ALA A 39 -1.90 10.61 13.39
N ALA A 40 -2.88 10.08 12.65
CA ALA A 40 -4.27 10.50 12.76
C ALA A 40 -4.87 10.12 14.12
N ASN A 41 -4.64 8.90 14.60
CA ASN A 41 -5.11 8.44 15.91
C ASN A 41 -4.52 9.27 17.05
N THR A 42 -3.23 9.62 16.98
CA THR A 42 -2.60 10.53 17.95
C THR A 42 -3.29 11.89 17.97
N LYS A 43 -3.56 12.49 16.80
CA LYS A 43 -4.27 13.78 16.71
C LYS A 43 -5.68 13.69 17.28
N ILE A 44 -6.43 12.64 16.95
CA ILE A 44 -7.78 12.42 17.49
C ILE A 44 -7.72 12.28 19.01
N SER A 45 -6.79 11.47 19.53
CA SER A 45 -6.62 11.28 20.97
C SER A 45 -6.28 12.59 21.69
N GLN A 46 -5.40 13.42 21.12
CA GLN A 46 -5.09 14.75 21.66
C GLN A 46 -6.33 15.67 21.67
N MET A 47 -7.13 15.67 20.61
CA MET A 47 -8.36 16.46 20.54
C MET A 47 -9.41 15.99 21.55
N LEU A 48 -9.50 14.69 21.81
CA LEU A 48 -10.43 14.10 22.78
C LEU A 48 -9.96 14.30 24.22
N SER A 49 -8.65 14.23 24.47
CA SER A 49 -8.06 14.44 25.80
C SER A 49 -7.99 15.91 26.21
N SER A 50 -8.08 16.83 25.25
CA SER A 50 -8.12 18.27 25.50
C SER A 50 -9.53 18.79 25.82
N ARG A 51 -10.53 17.91 25.91
CA ARG A 51 -11.90 18.20 26.37
C ARG A 51 -12.09 17.68 27.78
#